data_AF-A0A2S1ENP8-F1
#
_entry.id   AF-A0A2S1ENP8-F1
#
_cell.length_a   1.000
_cell.length_b   1.000
_cell.length_c   1.000
_cell.angle_alpha   90.00
_cell.angle_beta   90.00
_cell.angle_gamma   90.00
#
_symmetry.space_group_name_H-M   'P 1'
#
loop_
_entity.id
_entity.type
_entity.pdbx_description
1 polymer ?
#
loop_
_entity_poly.entity_id
_entity_poly.type
_entity_poly.pdbx_seq_one_letter_code
_entity_poly.pdbx_strand_id
1 'polypeptide(L)'
;MIFTYFAEVGAPNQRGLNENNNGLLRRDGLSKKLDFRDLPDELVTQLMHRRNNIPRKSLNYRTPLEVFLSHVTEEQLSPFF
;
A
#
# COMPACT_ATOMS: atom_id res chain seq x y z
N MET A 1 -1.68 10.56 -19.65
CA MET A 1 -0.49 9.74 -19.92
C MET A 1 0.12 9.34 -18.59
N ILE A 2 0.45 8.06 -18.37
CA ILE A 2 1.08 7.59 -17.13
C ILE A 2 2.60 7.64 -17.32
N PHE A 3 3.32 8.29 -16.40
CA PHE A 3 4.78 8.31 -16.39
C PHE A 3 5.32 7.14 -15.56
N THR A 4 6.42 6.54 -16.02
CA THR A 4 7.08 5.42 -15.34
C THR A 4 8.47 5.84 -14.89
N TYR A 5 8.80 5.53 -13.64
CA TYR A 5 10.09 5.81 -13.02
C TYR A 5 10.69 4.53 -12.46
N PHE A 6 12.01 4.36 -12.60
CA PHE A 6 12.75 3.19 -12.12
C PHE A 6 13.80 3.61 -11.10
N ALA A 7 14.10 2.70 -10.16
CA ALA A 7 15.24 2.88 -9.27
C ALA A 7 16.55 2.56 -10.00
N GLU A 8 17.63 3.20 -9.58
CA GLU A 8 18.98 2.96 -10.05
C GLU A 8 19.47 1.55 -9.66
N VAL A 9 20.33 0.99 -10.50
CA VAL A 9 20.96 -0.31 -10.24
C VAL A 9 21.81 -0.22 -8.98
N GLY A 10 21.59 -1.15 -8.05
CA GLY A 10 22.33 -1.17 -6.78
C GLY A 10 21.85 -0.15 -5.74
N ALA A 11 20.72 0.54 -5.96
CA ALA A 11 20.19 1.56 -5.04
C ALA A 11 18.86 1.13 -4.37
N PRO A 12 18.85 0.08 -3.51
CA PRO A 12 17.61 -0.40 -2.85
C PRO A 12 16.96 0.67 -1.95
N ASN A 13 17.75 1.60 -1.43
CA ASN A 13 17.29 2.74 -0.63
C ASN A 13 16.28 3.63 -1.38
N GLN A 14 16.34 3.70 -2.71
CA GLN A 14 15.35 4.44 -3.53
C GLN A 14 13.94 3.81 -3.49
N ARG A 15 13.81 2.60 -2.92
CA ARG A 15 12.54 1.89 -2.76
C ARG A 15 12.24 1.53 -1.29
N GLY A 16 12.92 2.17 -0.34
CA GLY A 16 12.86 1.77 1.08
C GLY A 16 11.43 1.69 1.64
N LEU A 17 10.54 2.61 1.25
CA LEU A 17 9.14 2.58 1.69
C LEU A 17 8.37 1.37 1.13
N ASN A 18 8.61 1.03 -0.13
CA ASN A 18 7.98 -0.13 -0.78
C ASN A 18 8.45 -1.43 -0.12
N GLU A 19 9.73 -1.53 0.19
CA GLU A 19 10.31 -2.70 0.86
C GLU A 19 9.77 -2.88 2.28
N ASN A 20 9.66 -1.78 3.04
CA ASN A 20 9.04 -1.79 4.36
C ASN A 20 7.56 -2.23 4.30
N ASN A 21 6.76 -1.65 3.38
CA ASN A 21 5.36 -2.04 3.22
C ASN A 21 5.20 -3.51 2.82
N ASN A 22 6.05 -4.00 1.91
CA ASN A 22 6.07 -5.42 1.54
C ASN A 22 6.42 -6.34 2.71
N GLY A 23 7.33 -5.92 3.60
CA GLY A 23 7.64 -6.66 4.83
C GLY A 23 6.43 -6.79 5.75
N LEU A 24 5.65 -5.72 5.89
CA LEU A 24 4.44 -5.69 6.72
C LEU A 24 3.34 -6.59 6.14
N LEU A 25 3.12 -6.54 4.83
CA LEU A 25 2.16 -7.43 4.15
C LEU A 25 2.50 -8.90 4.33
N ARG A 26 3.80 -9.26 4.29
CA ARG A 26 4.27 -10.63 4.54
C ARG A 26 4.03 -11.09 5.96
N ARG A 27 4.22 -10.21 6.94
CA ARG A 27 3.95 -10.50 8.35
C ARG A 27 2.46 -10.72 8.60
N ASP A 28 1.61 -9.99 7.88
CA ASP A 28 0.18 -9.95 8.16
C ASP A 28 -0.63 -11.01 7.36
N GLY A 29 -0.02 -11.76 6.44
CA GLY A 29 -0.68 -12.91 5.80
C GLY A 29 -0.11 -13.34 4.44
N LEU A 30 0.59 -12.45 3.72
CA LEU A 30 1.19 -12.77 2.41
C LEU A 30 2.56 -13.41 2.56
N SER A 31 2.63 -14.56 3.24
CA SER A 31 3.90 -15.24 3.48
C SER A 31 4.64 -15.55 2.16
N LYS A 32 5.97 -15.61 2.19
CA LYS A 32 6.78 -15.88 0.97
C LYS A 32 6.48 -17.22 0.29
N LYS A 33 5.87 -18.16 1.01
CA LYS A 33 5.54 -19.50 0.53
C LYS A 33 4.15 -19.58 -0.11
N LEU A 34 3.36 -18.50 -0.01
CA LEU A 34 2.04 -18.44 -0.59
C LEU A 34 2.18 -18.25 -2.10
N ASP A 35 1.55 -19.13 -2.87
CA ASP A 35 1.47 -18.96 -4.32
C ASP A 35 0.49 -17.84 -4.64
N PHE A 36 0.95 -16.82 -5.38
CA PHE A 36 0.11 -15.68 -5.72
C PHE A 36 -0.87 -15.99 -6.86
N ARG A 37 -0.70 -17.11 -7.56
CA ARG A 37 -1.65 -17.56 -8.60
C ARG A 37 -3.00 -17.96 -8.01
N ASP A 38 -2.98 -18.51 -6.80
CA ASP A 38 -4.16 -18.99 -6.07
C ASP A 38 -4.49 -18.08 -4.87
N LEU A 39 -4.10 -16.81 -4.94
CA LEU A 39 -4.32 -15.86 -3.85
C LEU A 39 -5.80 -15.47 -3.77
N PRO A 40 -6.51 -15.74 -2.65
CA PRO A 40 -7.92 -15.38 -2.56
C PRO A 40 -8.10 -13.85 -2.54
N ASP A 41 -9.00 -13.34 -3.37
CA ASP A 41 -9.36 -11.90 -3.40
C ASP A 41 -9.84 -11.40 -2.03
N GLU A 42 -10.51 -12.27 -1.28
CA GLU A 42 -10.95 -11.97 0.09
C GLU A 42 -9.74 -11.69 1.00
N LEU A 43 -8.68 -12.49 0.92
CA LEU A 43 -7.46 -12.27 1.71
C LEU A 43 -6.80 -10.94 1.32
N VAL A 44 -6.74 -10.62 0.03
CA VAL A 44 -6.20 -9.34 -0.45
C VAL A 44 -7.01 -8.17 0.11
N THR A 45 -8.34 -8.27 0.04
CA THR A 45 -9.27 -7.24 0.53
C THR A 45 -9.14 -7.04 2.03
N GLN A 46 -9.13 -8.13 2.80
CA GLN A 46 -8.96 -8.08 4.26
C GLN A 46 -7.61 -7.43 4.65
N LEU A 47 -6.52 -7.81 3.98
CA LEU A 47 -5.20 -7.23 4.23
C LEU A 47 -5.15 -5.75 3.88
N MET A 48 -5.70 -5.37 2.73
CA MET A 48 -5.79 -3.97 2.30
C MET A 48 -6.56 -3.14 3.34
N HIS A 49 -7.77 -3.57 3.71
CA HIS A 49 -8.58 -2.87 4.71
C HIS A 49 -7.84 -2.75 6.04
N ARG A 50 -7.26 -3.84 6.53
CA ARG A 50 -6.49 -3.81 7.78
C ARG A 50 -5.34 -2.82 7.69
N ARG A 51 -4.46 -2.93 6.69
CA ARG A 51 -3.24 -2.10 6.57
C ARG A 51 -3.53 -0.62 6.38
N ASN A 52 -4.60 -0.29 5.66
CA ASN A 52 -4.99 1.10 5.39
C ASN A 52 -5.69 1.76 6.59
N ASN A 53 -6.17 0.98 7.56
CA ASN A 53 -6.79 1.47 8.79
C ASN A 53 -5.88 1.37 10.04
N ILE A 54 -4.64 0.91 9.93
CA ILE A 54 -3.68 0.93 11.07
C ILE A 54 -3.03 2.32 11.18
N PRO A 55 -3.16 3.01 12.33
CA PRO A 55 -2.41 4.22 12.63
C PRO A 55 -0.90 4.07 12.45
N ARG A 56 -0.25 5.06 11.80
CA ARG A 56 1.22 5.06 11.64
C ARG A 56 1.85 6.21 12.40
N LYS A 57 2.89 5.93 13.20
CA LYS A 57 3.66 6.96 13.91
C LYS A 57 4.21 8.04 12.97
N SER A 58 4.66 7.64 11.78
CA SER A 58 5.14 8.57 10.73
C SER A 58 4.06 9.50 10.17
N LEU A 59 2.78 9.22 10.43
CA LEU A 59 1.62 10.00 9.99
C LEU A 59 0.96 10.72 11.17
N ASN A 60 1.69 10.95 12.27
CA ASN A 60 1.16 11.48 13.54
C ASN A 60 0.00 10.65 14.08
N TYR A 61 0.12 9.31 13.99
CA TYR A 61 -0.89 8.35 14.41
C TYR A 61 -2.24 8.43 13.66
N ARG A 62 -2.27 9.08 12.50
CA ARG A 62 -3.38 8.93 11.54
C ARG A 62 -3.22 7.64 10.71
N THR A 63 -4.32 7.16 10.17
CA THR A 63 -4.32 6.01 9.27
C THR A 63 -3.88 6.43 7.85
N PRO A 64 -3.28 5.52 7.07
CA PRO A 64 -2.99 5.78 5.67
C PRO A 64 -4.22 6.23 4.87
N LEU A 65 -5.40 5.64 5.16
CA LEU A 65 -6.64 6.01 4.49
C LEU A 65 -7.06 7.45 4.79
N GLU A 66 -7.03 7.86 6.06
CA GLU A 66 -7.36 9.25 6.46
C GLU A 66 -6.45 10.27 5.77
N VAL A 67 -5.13 10.01 5.76
CA VAL A 67 -4.17 10.90 5.13
C VAL A 67 -4.33 10.89 3.61
N PHE A 68 -4.62 9.73 3.01
CA PHE A 68 -4.87 9.66 1.57
C PHE A 68 -6.09 10.51 1.19
N LEU A 69 -7.22 10.31 1.86
CA LEU A 69 -8.46 11.04 1.59
C LEU A 69 -8.31 12.55 1.80
N SER A 70 -7.45 13.01 2.71
CA SER A 70 -7.21 14.46 2.88
C SER A 70 -6.47 15.12 1.71
N HIS A 71 -5.91 14.34 0.78
CA HIS A 71 -5.21 14.83 -0.42
C HIS A 71 -6.00 14.55 -1.70
N VAL A 72 -7.13 13.85 -1.63
CA VAL A 72 -8.00 13.61 -2.76
C VAL A 72 -8.99 14.76 -2.88
N THR A 73 -9.10 15.33 -4.08
CA THR A 73 -10.02 16.42 -4.38
C THR A 73 -11.39 15.89 -4.79
N GLU A 74 -12.45 16.70 -4.60
CA GLU A 74 -13.81 16.37 -5.07
C GLU A 74 -13.86 16.10 -6.58
N GLU A 75 -13.08 16.84 -7.37
CA GLU A 75 -12.98 16.63 -8.82
C GLU A 75 -12.45 15.22 -9.16
N GLN A 76 -11.49 14.72 -8.37
CA GLN A 76 -10.96 13.36 -8.53
C GLN A 76 -11.92 12.27 -8.05
N LEU A 77 -12.87 12.58 -7.16
CA LEU A 77 -13.90 11.66 -6.68
C LEU A 77 -15.12 11.61 -7.59
N SER A 78 -15.37 12.69 -8.33
CA SER A 78 -16.53 12.83 -9.23
C SER A 78 -16.78 11.67 -10.22
N PRO A 79 -15.78 10.92 -10.73
CA PRO A 79 -16.04 9.80 -11.64
C PRO A 79 -16.58 8.54 -10.95
N PHE A 80 -16.53 8.49 -9.61
CA PHE A 80 -16.89 7.31 -8.81
C PHE A 80 -18.27 7.44 -8.14
N PHE A 81 -18.94 8.59 -8.31
CA PHE A 81 -20.27 8.91 -7.81
C PHE A 81 -21.16 9.45 -8.94
#